data_AF-A0A437SX85-F1
#
_entry.id   AF-A0A437SX85-F1
#
_cell.length_a   1.000
_cell.length_b   1.000
_cell.length_c   1.000
_cell.angle_alpha   90.00
_cell.angle_beta   90.00
_cell.angle_gamma   90.00
#
_symmetry.space_group_name_H-M   'P 1'
#
loop_
_entity.id
_entity.type
_entity.pdbx_description
1 polymer ?
#
loop_
_entity_poly.entity_id
_entity_poly.type
_entity_poly.pdbx_seq_one_letter_code
_entity_poly.pdbx_strand_id
1 'polypeptide(L)' 'MANKKIEYGMENQNDHTLYRKVTFRQKYIDYDGTVSRKEGTIKKYRNRIIDLSIPEGQTGRVTYSAWKDAE' A
#
# COMPACT_ATOMS: atom_id res chain seq x y z
N MET A 1 -21.61 -7.80 17.83
CA MET A 1 -20.99 -7.56 16.51
C MET A 1 -19.93 -6.49 16.72
N ALA A 2 -18.68 -6.70 16.28
CA ALA A 2 -17.63 -5.70 16.48
C ALA A 2 -17.95 -4.46 15.64
N ASN A 3 -18.10 -3.30 16.29
CA ASN A 3 -18.48 -2.05 15.63
C ASN A 3 -17.25 -1.48 14.93
N LYS A 4 -16.93 -1.98 13.73
CA LYS A 4 -15.71 -1.62 12.99
C LYS A 4 -16.06 -1.08 11.61
N LYS A 5 -15.41 0.03 11.23
CA LYS A 5 -15.41 0.56 9.86
C LYS A 5 -14.13 0.10 9.16
N ILE A 6 -14.24 -0.39 7.93
CA ILE A 6 -13.10 -0.75 7.09
C ILE A 6 -13.06 0.19 5.90
N GLU A 7 -11.89 0.75 5.63
CA GLU A 7 -11.63 1.56 4.45
C GLU A 7 -10.61 0.83 3.58
N TYR A 8 -11.02 0.52 2.35
CA TYR A 8 -10.25 -0.28 1.42
C TYR A 8 -9.27 0.58 0.63
N GLY A 9 -7.98 0.24 0.69
CA GLY A 9 -6.96 1.04 0.00
C GLY A 9 -7.08 1.00 -1.52
N MET A 10 -7.60 -0.08 -2.11
CA MET A 10 -7.83 -0.15 -3.56
C MET A 10 -8.85 0.89 -4.07
N GLU A 11 -9.84 1.23 -3.25
CA GLU A 11 -10.91 2.19 -3.57
C GLU A 11 -10.47 3.64 -3.31
N ASN A 12 -9.38 3.85 -2.57
CA ASN A 12 -8.92 5.15 -2.10
C ASN A 12 -7.53 5.51 -2.66
N GLN A 13 -7.40 5.55 -3.98
CA GLN A 13 -6.10 5.74 -4.65
C GLN A 13 -5.44 7.11 -4.41
N ASN A 14 -6.20 8.10 -3.93
CA ASN A 14 -5.69 9.42 -3.57
C ASN A 14 -5.22 9.51 -2.11
N ASP A 15 -5.57 8.53 -1.26
CA ASP A 15 -5.09 8.48 0.11
C ASP A 15 -3.72 7.77 0.14
N HIS A 16 -2.65 8.56 0.20
CA HIS A 16 -1.28 8.05 0.25
C HIS A 16 -0.97 7.20 1.50
N THR A 17 -1.86 7.21 2.49
CA THR A 17 -1.78 6.35 3.66
C THR A 17 -2.25 4.93 3.34
N LEU A 18 -3.16 4.77 2.38
CA LEU A 18 -3.79 3.49 2.03
C LEU A 18 -3.38 2.96 0.66
N TYR A 19 -2.87 3.83 -0.20
CA TYR A 19 -2.46 3.49 -1.56
C TYR A 19 -1.13 4.16 -1.90
N ARG A 20 -0.23 3.44 -2.55
CA ARG A 20 1.02 4.01 -3.05
C ARG A 20 1.49 3.35 -4.35
N LYS A 21 2.17 4.14 -5.17
CA LYS A 21 2.86 3.67 -6.38
C LYS A 21 4.35 3.59 -6.07
N VAL A 22 4.93 2.39 -6.21
CA VAL A 22 6.36 2.14 -6.03
C VAL A 22 6.98 1.96 -7.40
N THR A 23 7.77 2.93 -7.84
CA THR A 23 8.52 2.84 -9.09
C THR A 23 9.79 2.03 -8.86
N PHE A 24 10.13 1.16 -9.80
CA PHE A 24 11.37 0.41 -9.78
C PHE A 24 12.10 0.53 -11.12
N ARG A 25 13.42 0.41 -11.05
CA ARG A 25 14.31 0.30 -12.20
C ARG A 25 15.24 -0.87 -11.96
N GLN A 26 15.25 -1.80 -12.90
CA GLN A 26 16.18 -2.91 -12.95
C GLN A 26 17.15 -2.69 -14.11
N LYS A 27 18.44 -2.84 -13.82
CA LYS A 27 19.53 -2.77 -14.81
C LYS A 27 20.03 -4.19 -15.05
N TYR A 28 20.16 -4.56 -16.32
CA TYR A 28 20.83 -5.80 -16.73
C TYR A 28 22.13 -5.42 -17.42
N ILE A 29 23.19 -6.17 -17.12
CA ILE A 29 24.52 -6.01 -17.69
C ILE A 29 24.95 -7.38 -18.18
N ASP A 30 25.11 -7.52 -19.49
CA ASP A 30 25.57 -8.76 -20.10
C ASP A 30 27.10 -8.89 -19.97
N TYR A 31 27.63 -10.08 -20.21
CA TYR A 31 29.07 -10.36 -20.09
C TYR A 31 29.95 -9.54 -21.04
N ASP A 32 29.38 -9.05 -22.15
CA ASP A 32 30.05 -8.18 -23.13
C ASP A 32 29.97 -6.68 -22.76
N GLY A 33 29.35 -6.35 -21.62
CA GLY A 33 29.13 -4.98 -21.16
C GLY A 33 27.89 -4.30 -21.72
N THR A 34 27.08 -4.99 -22.53
CA THR A 34 25.79 -4.47 -23.00
C THR A 34 24.87 -4.17 -21.81
N VAL A 35 24.24 -2.99 -21.82
CA VAL A 35 23.35 -2.54 -20.74
C VAL A 35 21.92 -2.40 -21.26
N SER A 36 21.00 -3.11 -20.64
CA SER A 36 19.56 -2.89 -20.80
C SER A 36 18.91 -2.48 -19.47
N ARG A 37 17.75 -1.83 -19.56
CA ARG A 37 17.00 -1.36 -18.39
C ARG A 37 15.53 -1.75 -18.53
N LYS A 38 14.95 -2.15 -17.42
CA LYS A 38 13.51 -2.34 -17.26
C LYS A 38 13.01 -1.42 -16.16
N GLU A 39 12.01 -0.61 -16.47
CA GLU A 39 11.33 0.22 -15.49
C GLU A 39 9.90 -0.28 -15.33
N GLY A 40 9.34 -0.08 -14.15
CA GLY A 40 7.97 -0.43 -13.88
C GLY A 40 7.43 0.29 -12.65
N THR A 41 6.11 0.22 -12.49
CA THR A 41 5.42 0.74 -11.33
C THR A 41 4.59 -0.37 -10.70
N ILE A 42 4.82 -0.63 -9.42
CA ILE A 42 4.03 -1.56 -8.62
C ILE A 42 3.06 -0.74 -7.78
N LYS A 43 1.77 -1.08 -7.88
CA LYS A 43 0.73 -0.48 -7.06
C LYS A 43 0.59 -1.29 -5.78
N LYS A 44 0.70 -0.64 -4.62
CA LYS A 44 0.52 -1.25 -3.31
C LYS A 44 -0.67 -0.60 -2.62
N TYR A 45 -1.45 -1.39 -1.90
CA TYR A 45 -2.54 -0.90 -1.07
C TYR A 45 -2.55 -1.57 0.31
N ARG A 46 -3.22 -0.95 1.28
CA ARG A 46 -3.57 -1.55 2.57
C ARG A 46 -4.91 -0.99 3.04
N ASN A 47 -5.59 -1.75 3.88
CA ASN A 47 -6.84 -1.32 4.50
C ASN A 47 -6.59 -0.68 5.85
N ARG A 48 -7.39 0.34 6.16
CA ARG A 48 -7.51 0.94 7.49
C ARG A 48 -8.75 0.37 8.18
N ILE A 49 -8.57 -0.07 9.43
CA ILE A 49 -9.62 -0.62 10.27
C ILE A 49 -9.80 0.35 11.43
N ILE A 50 -10.99 0.91 11.57
CA ILE A 50 -11.35 1.87 12.62
C ILE A 50 -12.31 1.18 13.58
N ASP A 51 -11.92 1.10 14.85
CA ASP A 51 -12.79 0.59 15.92
C ASP A 51 -13.68 1.71 16.44
N LEU A 52 -14.98 1.63 16.13
CA LEU A 52 -15.97 2.64 16.50
C LEU A 52 -16.44 2.50 17.96
N SER A 53 -16.01 1.45 18.66
CA SER A 53 -16.22 1.36 20.11
C SER A 53 -15.25 2.23 20.91
N ILE A 54 -14.15 2.68 20.29
CA ILE A 54 -13.11 3.49 20.91
C ILE A 54 -13.31 4.98 20.58
N PRO A 55 -13.39 5.87 21.58
CA PRO A 55 -13.50 7.32 21.37
C PRO A 55 -12.36 7.91 20.54
N GLU A 56 -12.62 9.06 19.93
CA GLU A 56 -11.65 9.70 19.05
C GLU A 56 -10.43 10.20 19.83
N GLY A 57 -9.25 10.10 19.23
CA GLY A 57 -7.98 10.45 19.87
C GLY A 57 -7.42 9.39 20.82
N GLN A 58 -8.12 8.29 21.08
CA GLN A 58 -7.56 7.19 21.90
C GLN A 58 -6.70 6.23 21.09
N THR A 59 -5.62 5.76 21.74
CA THR A 59 -4.71 4.74 21.18
C THR A 59 -5.48 3.44 20.93
N GLY A 60 -5.25 2.81 19.77
CA GLY A 60 -5.92 1.57 19.39
C GLY A 60 -7.18 1.74 18.54
N ARG A 61 -7.68 2.97 18.35
CA ARG A 61 -8.83 3.26 17.47
C ARG A 61 -8.59 2.90 16.01
N VAL A 62 -7.34 2.98 15.53
CA VAL A 62 -6.98 2.75 14.13
C VAL A 62 -5.91 1.68 14.01
N THR A 63 -6.15 0.69 13.17
CA THR A 63 -5.18 -0.35 12.80
C THR A 63 -5.02 -0.38 11.28
N TYR A 64 -3.81 -0.65 10.81
CA TYR A 64 -3.52 -0.82 9.38
C TYR A 64 -3.16 -2.27 9.10
N SER A 65 -3.73 -2.82 8.04
CA SER A 65 -3.29 -4.12 7.51
C SER A 65 -1.92 -4.01 6.82
N ALA A 66 -1.30 -5.18 6.57
CA ALA A 66 -0.08 -5.26 5.77
C ALA A 66 -0.32 -4.75 4.35
N TRP A 67 0.71 -4.17 3.74
CA TRP A 67 0.69 -3.78 2.33
C TRP A 67 0.57 -5.01 1.43
N LYS A 68 -0.31 -4.91 0.43
CA LYS A 68 -0.52 -5.92 -0.61
C LYS A 68 -0.27 -5.32 -1.99
N ASP A 69 0.11 -6.16 -2.94
CA ASP A 69 0.13 -5.82 -4.36
C ASP A 69 -1.30 -5.71 -4.87
N ALA A 70 -1.59 -4.65 -5.62
CA ALA A 70 -2.81 -4.60 -6.43
C ALA A 70 -2.55 -5.45 -7.68
N GLU A 71 -3.17 -6.63 -7.75
CA GLU A 71 -3.26 -7.46 -8.97
C GLU A 71 -3.96 -6.68 -10.10
#